data_AF-A0A6A5XZW6-F1
#
_entry.id   AF-A0A6A5XZW6-F1
#
_cell.length_a   1.000
_cell.length_b   1.000
_cell.length_c   1.000
_cell.angle_alpha   90.00
_cell.angle_beta   90.00
_cell.angle_gamma   90.00
#
_symmetry.space_group_name_H-M   'P 1'
#
loop_
_entity.id
_entity.type
_entity.pdbx_description
1 polymer ?
#
loop_
_entity_poly.entity_id
_entity_poly.type
_entity_poly.pdbx_seq_one_letter_code
_entity_poly.pdbx_strand_id
1 'polypeptide(L)'
;MITWAVDNKATNAALARALKTRNGKDYLEDYPGECFLTSEEVGKALLGTPNGIGIGYFLVQHKAELGHLKVGEACVFFTDSVIFMEREMASIHWKIVPATMGDVVAG
;
A
#
# COMPACT_ATOMS: atom_id res chain seq x y z
N MET A 1 3.30 11.35 2.13
CA MET A 1 2.07 10.64 1.76
C MET A 1 2.08 10.45 0.26
N ILE A 2 1.90 9.23 -0.24
CA ILE A 2 1.90 8.92 -1.68
C ILE A 2 0.69 8.02 -1.97
N THR A 3 -0.17 8.44 -2.92
CA THR A 3 -1.40 7.74 -3.31
C THR A 3 -1.46 7.57 -4.81
N TRP A 4 -1.63 6.34 -5.31
CA TRP A 4 -1.79 6.05 -6.73
C TRP A 4 -2.91 5.02 -6.98
N ALA A 5 -3.50 5.07 -8.17
CA ALA A 5 -4.51 4.12 -8.63
C ALA A 5 -3.87 2.76 -8.98
N VAL A 6 -4.61 1.68 -8.73
CA VAL A 6 -4.18 0.30 -8.96
C VAL A 6 -4.88 -0.27 -10.18
N ASP A 7 -4.19 -0.31 -11.33
CA ASP A 7 -4.65 -1.02 -12.53
C ASP A 7 -3.98 -2.41 -12.70
N ASN A 8 -3.06 -2.75 -11.78
CA ASN A 8 -2.29 -3.98 -11.89
C ASN A 8 -3.09 -5.19 -11.39
N LYS A 9 -3.31 -6.17 -12.28
CA LYS A 9 -4.00 -7.45 -11.96
C LYS A 9 -3.38 -8.18 -10.77
N ALA A 10 -2.06 -8.18 -10.64
CA ALA A 10 -1.36 -8.86 -9.54
C ALA A 10 -1.59 -8.15 -8.20
N THR A 11 -1.58 -6.81 -8.19
CA THR A 11 -1.92 -6.01 -7.00
C THR A 11 -3.38 -6.21 -6.62
N ASN A 12 -4.30 -6.18 -7.59
CA ASN A 12 -5.72 -6.44 -7.35
C ASN A 12 -5.98 -7.85 -6.78
N ALA A 13 -5.28 -8.87 -7.26
CA ALA A 13 -5.37 -10.22 -6.69
C ALA A 13 -4.77 -10.32 -5.27
N ALA A 14 -3.75 -9.52 -4.95
CA ALA A 14 -3.23 -9.42 -3.59
C ALA A 14 -4.22 -8.72 -2.66
N LEU A 15 -4.86 -7.64 -3.12
CA LEU A 15 -5.91 -6.91 -2.38
C LEU A 15 -7.12 -7.78 -2.08
N ALA A 16 -7.65 -8.49 -3.07
CA ALA A 16 -8.79 -9.41 -2.86
C ALA A 16 -8.46 -10.50 -1.82
N ARG A 17 -7.24 -11.05 -1.85
CA ARG A 17 -6.79 -12.04 -0.86
C ARG A 17 -6.61 -11.42 0.54
N ALA A 18 -6.08 -10.21 0.62
CA ALA A 18 -5.89 -9.46 1.85
C ALA A 18 -7.21 -9.21 2.58
N LEU A 19 -8.21 -8.69 1.87
CA LEU A 19 -9.54 -8.36 2.40
C LEU A 19 -10.29 -9.61 2.87
N LYS A 20 -10.23 -10.68 2.07
CA LYS A 20 -10.86 -11.95 2.41
C LYS A 20 -10.25 -12.58 3.66
N THR A 21 -8.93 -12.49 3.80
CA THR A 21 -8.21 -13.09 4.94
C THR A 21 -8.47 -12.35 6.24
N ARG A 22 -8.56 -11.01 6.21
CA ARG A 22 -8.71 -10.21 7.44
C ARG A 22 -10.17 -10.03 7.85
N ASN A 23 -11.03 -9.69 6.90
CA ASN A 23 -12.40 -9.25 7.18
C ASN A 23 -13.47 -10.16 6.56
N GLY A 24 -13.08 -11.19 5.81
CA GLY A 24 -14.02 -12.02 5.04
C GLY A 24 -14.76 -11.25 3.94
N LYS A 25 -14.24 -10.07 3.56
CA LYS A 25 -14.85 -9.19 2.55
C LYS A 25 -14.28 -9.47 1.16
N ASP A 26 -15.16 -9.44 0.18
CA ASP A 26 -14.81 -9.56 -1.25
C ASP A 26 -14.82 -8.19 -1.97
N TYR A 27 -15.05 -7.09 -1.24
CA TYR A 27 -15.11 -5.73 -1.76
C TYR A 27 -14.26 -4.76 -0.92
N LEU A 28 -13.73 -3.72 -1.56
CA LEU A 28 -13.11 -2.58 -0.88
C LEU A 28 -14.20 -1.60 -0.42
N GLU A 29 -13.93 -0.89 0.67
CA GLU A 29 -14.76 0.24 1.10
C GLU A 29 -14.25 1.54 0.47
N ASP A 30 -15.12 2.54 0.39
CA ASP A 30 -14.75 3.90 0.03
C ASP A 30 -13.74 4.48 1.01
N TYR A 31 -13.00 5.52 0.60
CA TYR A 31 -12.06 6.20 1.47
C TYR A 31 -12.67 6.54 2.85
N PRO A 32 -11.99 6.24 3.98
CA PRO A 32 -10.58 5.84 4.10
C PRO A 32 -10.28 4.35 3.88
N GLY A 33 -11.30 3.52 3.64
CA GLY A 33 -11.17 2.09 3.39
C GLY A 33 -10.44 1.35 4.50
N GLU A 34 -9.53 0.45 4.13
CA GLU A 34 -8.87 -0.46 5.05
C GLU A 34 -7.35 -0.26 5.08
N CYS A 35 -6.77 -0.13 6.28
CA CYS A 35 -5.33 0.09 6.46
C CYS A 35 -4.63 -1.14 7.05
N PHE A 36 -3.52 -1.54 6.45
CA PHE A 36 -2.70 -2.68 6.85
C PHE A 36 -1.32 -2.21 7.28
N LEU A 37 -0.87 -2.65 8.45
CA LEU A 37 0.50 -2.35 8.89
C LEU A 37 1.48 -3.20 8.08
N THR A 38 2.62 -2.63 7.69
CA THR A 38 3.66 -3.37 6.96
C THR A 38 4.36 -4.44 7.82
N SER A 39 4.12 -4.44 9.12
CA SER A 39 4.51 -5.51 10.03
C SER A 39 3.60 -6.75 9.96
N GLU A 40 2.35 -6.59 9.50
CA GLU A 40 1.41 -7.70 9.31
C GLU A 40 1.71 -8.46 8.00
N GLU A 41 1.41 -9.76 7.95
CA GLU A 41 1.60 -10.59 6.76
C GLU A 41 0.92 -10.00 5.51
N VAL A 42 -0.27 -9.41 5.71
CA VAL A 42 -1.01 -8.74 4.65
C VAL A 42 -0.28 -7.50 4.14
N GLY A 43 0.25 -6.65 5.03
CA GLY A 43 1.01 -5.47 4.63
C GLY A 43 2.32 -5.83 3.92
N LYS A 44 3.00 -6.91 4.34
CA LYS A 44 4.17 -7.45 3.62
C LYS A 44 3.80 -7.94 2.23
N ALA A 45 2.67 -8.64 2.08
CA ALA A 45 2.18 -9.09 0.78
C ALA A 45 1.90 -7.90 -0.16
N LEU A 46 1.35 -6.80 0.36
CA LEU A 46 1.15 -5.56 -0.40
C LEU A 46 2.48 -4.91 -0.78
N LEU A 47 3.49 -4.92 0.09
CA LEU A 47 4.85 -4.45 -0.24
C LEU A 47 5.51 -5.26 -1.36
N GLY A 48 5.19 -6.55 -1.46
CA GLY A 48 5.67 -7.42 -2.54
C GLY A 48 4.98 -7.20 -3.88
N THR A 49 3.92 -6.40 -3.95
CA THR A 49 3.24 -6.09 -5.22
C THR A 49 4.07 -5.12 -6.06
N PRO A 50 3.83 -5.01 -7.38
CA PRO A 50 4.51 -4.03 -8.22
C PRO A 50 4.41 -2.58 -7.69
N ASN A 51 3.30 -2.23 -7.04
CA ASN A 51 3.14 -0.91 -6.41
C ASN A 51 3.98 -0.76 -5.13
N GLY A 52 4.07 -1.83 -4.33
CA GLY A 52 4.92 -1.90 -3.15
C GLY A 52 6.42 -1.85 -3.49
N ILE A 53 6.81 -2.52 -4.58
CA ILE A 53 8.17 -2.49 -5.13
C ILE A 53 8.53 -1.07 -5.59
N GLY A 54 7.61 -0.41 -6.31
CA GLY A 54 7.82 0.97 -6.78
C GLY A 54 8.09 1.96 -5.63
N ILE A 55 7.31 1.90 -4.56
CA ILE A 55 7.55 2.76 -3.39
C ILE A 55 8.85 2.40 -2.68
N GLY A 56 9.21 1.11 -2.61
CA GLY A 56 10.48 0.66 -2.06
C GLY A 56 11.69 1.21 -2.83
N TYR A 57 11.67 1.12 -4.16
CA TYR A 57 12.69 1.70 -5.02
C TYR A 57 12.81 3.21 -4.84
N PHE A 58 11.69 3.93 -4.82
CA PHE A 58 11.67 5.37 -4.58
C PHE A 58 12.37 5.74 -3.26
N LEU A 59 12.06 5.05 -2.16
CA LEU A 59 12.69 5.30 -0.86
C LEU A 59 14.19 4.98 -0.86
N VAL A 60 14.61 3.92 -1.54
CA VAL A 60 16.03 3.54 -1.63
C VAL A 60 16.82 4.54 -2.48
N GLN A 61 16.28 4.96 -3.63
CA GLN A 61 16.94 5.88 -4.55
C GLN A 61 17.11 7.28 -3.95
N HIS A 62 16.13 7.73 -3.16
CA HIS A 62 16.17 9.05 -2.51
C HIS A 62 16.59 8.99 -1.04
N LYS A 63 17.21 7.88 -0.60
CA LYS A 63 17.64 7.69 0.80
C LYS A 63 18.57 8.80 1.31
N ALA A 64 19.42 9.34 0.43
CA ALA A 64 20.33 10.44 0.78
C ALA A 64 19.61 11.76 1.06
N GLU A 65 18.47 12.00 0.41
CA GLU A 65 17.68 13.23 0.52
C GLU A 65 16.60 13.12 1.61
N LEU A 66 15.94 11.95 1.69
CA LEU A 66 14.80 11.69 2.57
C LEU A 66 15.22 11.12 3.93
N GLY A 67 16.46 10.65 4.07
CA GLY A 67 16.95 9.96 5.24
C GLY A 67 16.45 8.51 5.36
N HIS A 68 16.47 7.97 6.58
CA HIS A 68 16.02 6.61 6.87
C HIS A 68 14.49 6.56 7.06
N LEU A 69 13.77 6.46 5.94
CA LEU A 69 12.31 6.29 5.93
C LEU A 69 11.90 4.86 5.57
N LYS A 70 10.76 4.42 6.09
CA LYS A 70 10.12 3.14 5.75
C LYS A 70 8.62 3.32 5.49
N VAL A 71 8.03 2.38 4.77
CA VAL A 71 6.57 2.27 4.67
C VAL A 71 6.05 1.64 5.96
N GLY A 72 5.22 2.36 6.71
CA GLY A 72 4.63 1.87 7.96
C GLY A 72 3.25 1.24 7.78
N GLU A 73 2.47 1.77 6.83
CA GLU A 73 1.08 1.37 6.64
C GLU A 73 0.66 1.55 5.17
N ALA A 74 -0.21 0.66 4.71
CA ALA A 74 -0.80 0.65 3.39
C ALA A 74 -2.33 0.70 3.52
N CYS A 75 -2.95 1.82 3.15
CA CYS A 75 -4.40 1.99 3.16
C CYS A 75 -4.97 1.79 1.76
N VAL A 76 -6.00 0.96 1.62
CA VAL A 76 -6.59 0.59 0.35
C VAL A 76 -8.07 0.94 0.37
N PHE A 77 -8.54 1.61 -0.68
CA PHE A 77 -9.90 2.13 -0.74
C PHE A 77 -10.36 2.28 -2.18
N PHE A 78 -11.67 2.31 -2.40
CA PHE A 78 -12.24 2.82 -3.65
C PHE A 78 -12.23 4.34 -3.65
N THR A 79 -11.84 4.91 -4.80
CA THR A 79 -11.95 6.35 -5.04
C THR A 79 -13.05 6.59 -6.07
N ASP A 80 -14.08 7.32 -5.65
CA ASP A 80 -15.02 7.96 -6.57
C ASP A 80 -14.32 9.13 -7.23
N SER A 81 -13.64 8.86 -8.35
CA SER A 81 -13.13 9.94 -9.17
C SER A 81 -14.28 10.56 -9.95
N VAL A 82 -14.80 11.70 -9.46
CA VAL A 82 -15.82 12.52 -10.15
C VAL A 82 -15.45 12.93 -11.58
N ILE A 83 -14.18 12.76 -11.97
CA ILE A 83 -13.62 13.08 -13.29
C ILE A 83 -13.60 11.90 -14.26
N PHE A 84 -13.82 10.67 -13.80
CA PHE A 84 -13.89 9.48 -14.63
C PHE A 84 -15.21 8.75 -14.35
N MET A 85 -16.21 8.98 -15.20
CA MET A 85 -17.52 8.31 -15.17
C MET A 85 -17.45 6.79 -15.39
N GLU A 86 -16.26 6.22 -15.60
CA GLU A 86 -16.09 4.79 -15.80
C GLU A 86 -14.92 4.27 -14.94
N ARG A 87 -15.28 3.29 -14.10
CA ARG A 87 -14.43 2.41 -13.28
C ARG A 87 -14.08 2.95 -11.89
N GLU A 88 -14.78 2.42 -10.89
CA GLU A 88 -14.34 2.36 -9.49
C GLU A 88 -12.92 1.76 -9.45
N MET A 89 -11.91 2.61 -9.31
CA MET A 89 -10.52 2.14 -9.26
C MET A 89 -10.11 1.94 -7.80
N ALA A 90 -9.59 0.75 -7.50
CA ALA A 90 -8.90 0.52 -6.25
C ALA A 90 -7.68 1.46 -6.17
N SER A 91 -7.54 2.16 -5.06
CA SER A 91 -6.42 3.05 -4.77
C SER A 91 -5.64 2.53 -3.58
N ILE A 92 -4.33 2.76 -3.58
CA ILE A 92 -3.46 2.46 -2.45
C ILE A 92 -2.73 3.72 -1.99
N HIS A 93 -2.75 3.93 -0.69
CA HIS A 93 -2.09 5.02 0.02
C HIS A 93 -1.00 4.44 0.90
N TRP A 94 0.22 4.91 0.70
CA TRP A 94 1.38 4.52 1.51
C TRP A 94 1.72 5.59 2.54
N LYS A 95 1.69 5.19 3.81
CA LYS A 95 2.12 6.02 4.93
C LYS A 95 3.59 5.76 5.21
N ILE A 96 4.41 6.77 4.95
CA ILE A 96 5.85 6.73 5.17
C ILE A 96 6.14 7.28 6.55
N VAL A 97 6.95 6.57 7.33
CA VAL A 97 7.36 6.95 8.68
C VAL A 97 8.88 6.84 8.81
N PRO A 98 9.52 7.58 9.73
CA PRO A 98 10.93 7.36 10.06
C PRO A 98 11.16 5.91 10.50
N ALA A 99 12.21 5.28 9.97
CA ALA A 99 12.66 3.98 10.45
C ALA A 99 13.27 4.15 11.85
N THR A 100 12.83 3.36 12.82
CA THR A 100 13.41 3.39 14.16
C THR A 100 14.61 2.45 14.22
N MET A 101 15.54 2.71 15.14
CA MET A 101 16.83 1.99 15.23
C MET A 101 16.69 0.46 15.36
N GLY A 102 15.52 -0.04 15.78
CA GLY A 102 15.23 -1.48 15.92
C GLY A 102 14.91 -2.22 14.62
N ASP A 103 14.64 -1.51 13.52
CA ASP A 103 14.29 -2.13 12.23
C ASP A 103 15.51 -2.48 11.36
N VAL A 104 16.70 -1.97 11.71
CA VAL A 104 17.91 -2.02 10.85
C VAL A 104 18.66 -3.36 10.95
N VAL A 105 18.32 -4.21 11.91
CA VAL A 105 19.12 -5.41 12.26
C VAL A 105 18.68 -6.70 11.53
N ALA A 106 17.70 -6.63 10.64
CA ALA A 106 17.12 -7.81 9.98
C ALA A 106 17.29 -7.83 8.45
N GLY A 107 18.37 -7.22 7.93
CA GLY A 107 18.74 -7.22 6.51
C GLY A 107 19.98 -8.04 6.23
#